data_AF-A0A9E4KSQ3-F1
#
_entry.id   AF-A0A9E4KSQ3-F1
#
_cell.length_a   1.000
_cell.length_b   1.000
_cell.length_c   1.000
_cell.angle_alpha   90.00
_cell.angle_beta   90.00
_cell.angle_gamma   90.00
#
_symmetry.space_group_name_H-M   'P 1'
#
loop_
_entity.id
_entity.type
_entity.pdbx_description
1 polymer ?
#
loop_
_entity_poly.entity_id
_entity_poly.type
_entity_poly.pdbx_seq_one_letter_code
_entity_poly.pdbx_strand_id
1 'polypeptide(L)' 'MLKRIHIKGYKSLEDLDVTLSPLTLLFGPNAAGKSNFLDALQLLSRMATSRTLREAFEPP' A
#
# COMPACT_ATOMS: atom_id res chain seq x y z
N MET A 1 12.92 2.00 8.67
CA MET A 1 12.81 2.76 7.41
C MET A 1 12.42 1.80 6.30
N LEU A 2 11.36 2.07 5.55
CA LEU A 2 10.87 1.19 4.48
C LEU A 2 11.83 1.29 3.26
N LYS A 3 12.26 0.14 2.71
CA LYS A 3 13.28 0.09 1.65
C LYS A 3 12.77 -0.47 0.34
N ARG A 4 11.86 -1.44 0.39
CA ARG A 4 11.24 -2.08 -0.77
C ARG A 4 9.83 -2.49 -0.39
N ILE A 5 8.92 -2.39 -1.34
CA ILE A 5 7.57 -2.90 -1.23
C ILE A 5 7.26 -3.77 -2.44
N HIS A 6 6.65 -4.91 -2.17
CA HIS A 6 6.09 -5.79 -3.17
C HIS A 6 4.60 -5.97 -2.87
N ILE A 7 3.75 -5.69 -3.86
CA ILE A 7 2.29 -5.80 -3.78
C ILE A 7 1.83 -6.68 -4.92
N LYS A 8 1.06 -7.72 -4.59
CA LYS A 8 0.53 -8.66 -5.59
C LYS A 8 -0.95 -8.94 -5.31
N GLY A 9 -1.77 -8.85 -6.35
CA GLY A 9 -3.21 -9.15 -6.27
C GLY A 9 -4.01 -8.22 -5.34
N TYR A 10 -3.63 -6.94 -5.22
CA TYR A 10 -4.30 -6.00 -4.32
C TYR A 10 -5.02 -4.89 -5.10
N LYS A 11 -6.35 -4.91 -5.06
CA LYS A 11 -7.22 -3.98 -5.80
C LYS A 11 -6.80 -3.91 -7.29
N SER A 12 -6.40 -2.74 -7.78
CA SER A 12 -5.95 -2.57 -9.17
C SER A 12 -4.46 -2.88 -9.39
N LEU A 13 -3.73 -3.34 -8.37
CA LEU A 13 -2.30 -3.66 -8.46
C LEU A 13 -2.13 -5.17 -8.64
N GLU A 14 -1.80 -5.57 -9.86
CA GLU A 14 -1.61 -6.98 -10.22
C GLU A 14 -0.30 -7.54 -9.63
N ASP A 15 0.84 -6.95 -9.98
CA ASP A 15 2.17 -7.28 -9.45
C ASP A 15 3.06 -6.03 -9.54
N LEU A 16 3.43 -5.47 -8.38
CA LEU A 16 4.17 -4.22 -8.27
C LEU A 16 5.32 -4.39 -7.27
N ASP A 17 6.54 -4.13 -7.73
CA ASP A 17 7.75 -4.20 -6.91
C ASP A 17 8.55 -2.90 -7.01
N VAL A 18 8.67 -2.18 -5.90
CA VAL A 18 9.23 -0.83 -5.85
C VAL A 18 10.27 -0.73 -4.76
N THR A 19 11.46 -0.26 -5.12
CA THR A 19 12.49 0.19 -4.17
C THR A 19 12.23 1.64 -3.79
N LEU A 20 12.32 1.95 -2.50
CA LEU A 20 12.00 3.27 -1.94
C LEU A 20 13.26 4.00 -1.48
N SER A 21 13.36 5.27 -1.87
CA SER A 21 14.31 6.24 -1.33
C SER A 21 13.70 7.00 -0.14
N PRO A 22 14.52 7.66 0.70
CA PRO A 22 14.03 8.49 1.81
C PRO A 22 12.94 9.49 1.41
N LEU A 23 13.01 10.01 0.19
CA LEU A 23 11.94 10.75 -0.49
C LEU A 23 11.53 9.96 -1.74
N THR A 24 10.25 9.61 -1.85
CA THR A 24 9.67 8.94 -3.02
C THR A 24 8.43 9.72 -3.45
N LEU A 25 8.38 10.11 -4.73
CA LEU A 25 7.25 10.85 -5.30
C LEU A 25 6.34 9.92 -6.10
N LEU A 26 5.05 9.92 -5.79
CA LEU A 26 4.05 9.10 -6.48
C LEU A 26 3.25 9.99 -7.44
N PHE A 27 3.45 9.85 -8.75
CA PHE A 27 2.83 10.68 -9.78
C PHE A 27 2.23 9.84 -10.90
N GLY A 28 1.31 10.43 -11.69
CA GLY A 28 0.68 9.79 -12.83
C GLY A 28 -0.84 10.03 -12.93
N PRO A 29 -1.50 9.53 -13.99
CA PRO A 29 -2.93 9.76 -14.23
C PRO A 29 -3.84 9.21 -13.13
N ASN A 30 -5.10 9.69 -13.09
CA ASN A 30 -6.13 9.07 -12.25
C ASN A 30 -6.32 7.59 -12.63
N ALA A 31 -6.72 6.78 -11.65
CA ALA A 31 -6.85 5.33 -11.77
C ALA A 31 -5.55 4.55 -12.04
N ALA A 32 -4.37 5.19 -12.11
CA ALA A 32 -3.08 4.51 -12.27
C ALA A 32 -2.60 3.70 -11.03
N GLY A 33 -3.47 3.47 -10.03
CA GLY A 33 -3.13 2.68 -8.84
C GLY A 33 -2.45 3.44 -7.68
N LYS A 34 -2.21 4.76 -7.81
CA LYS A 34 -1.54 5.56 -6.77
C LYS A 34 -2.23 5.50 -5.40
N SER A 35 -3.55 5.70 -5.35
CA SER A 35 -4.31 5.60 -4.09
C SER A 35 -4.30 4.18 -3.54
N ASN A 36 -4.35 3.15 -4.41
CA ASN A 36 -4.28 1.75 -4.00
C ASN A 36 -2.90 1.37 -3.41
N PHE A 37 -1.82 1.99 -3.90
CA PHE A 37 -0.48 1.82 -3.32
C PHE A 37 -0.41 2.37 -1.88
N LEU A 38 -0.94 3.58 -1.66
CA LEU A 38 -1.00 4.18 -0.32
C LEU A 38 -1.94 3.40 0.61
N ASP A 39 -3.04 2.88 0.08
CA ASP A 39 -3.99 2.07 0.82
C ASP A 39 -3.39 0.71 1.24
N ALA A 40 -2.62 0.05 0.38
CA ALA A 40 -1.88 -1.16 0.74
C ALA A 40 -0.88 -0.92 1.88
N LEU A 41 -0.18 0.23 1.82
CA LEU A 41 0.72 0.69 2.88
C LEU A 41 -0.01 0.91 4.21
N GLN A 42 -1.17 1.56 4.15
CA GLN A 42 -1.99 1.82 5.33
C GLN A 42 -2.56 0.53 5.92
N LEU A 43 -3.03 -0.39 5.07
CA LEU A 43 -3.48 -1.72 5.47
C LEU A 43 -2.35 -2.49 6.17
N LEU A 44 -1.12 -2.47 5.64
CA LEU A 44 0.03 -3.12 6.28
C LEU A 44 0.29 -2.56 7.69
N SER A 45 0.19 -1.24 7.85
CA SER A 45 0.29 -0.59 9.16
C SER A 45 -0.82 -1.03 10.12
N ARG A 46 -2.06 -1.08 9.62
CA ARG A 46 -3.23 -1.50 10.41
C ARG A 46 -3.17 -2.98 10.80
N MET A 47 -2.72 -3.85 9.92
CA MET A 47 -2.51 -5.26 10.25
C MET A 47 -1.53 -5.45 11.41
N ALA A 48 -0.56 -4.55 11.57
CA ALA A 48 0.39 -4.58 12.68
C ALA A 48 -0.12 -3.91 13.97
N THR A 49 -1.19 -3.12 13.92
CA THR A 49 -1.62 -2.25 15.03
C THR A 49 -3.06 -2.48 15.51
N SER A 50 -3.94 -3.01 14.66
CA SER A 50 -5.31 -3.41 15.00
C SER A 50 -5.33 -4.70 15.81
N ARG A 51 -6.41 -4.92 16.58
CA ARG A 51 -6.52 -6.13 17.42
C ARG A 51 -6.82 -7.37 16.60
N THR A 52 -7.53 -7.20 15.49
CA THR A 52 -7.90 -8.30 14.60
C THR A 52 -7.66 -7.91 13.14
N LEU A 53 -7.51 -8.92 12.27
CA LEU A 53 -7.44 -8.68 10.82
C LEU A 53 -8.72 -8.02 10.31
N ARG A 54 -9.89 -8.39 10.83
CA ARG A 54 -11.16 -7.79 10.42
C ARG A 54 -11.14 -6.27 10.62
N GLU A 55 -10.73 -5.80 11.78
CA GLU A 55 -10.56 -4.38 12.08
C GLU A 55 -9.53 -3.71 11.16
N ALA A 56 -8.47 -4.42 10.77
CA ALA A 56 -7.46 -3.87 9.85
C ALA A 56 -8.02 -3.62 8.44
N PHE A 57 -9.00 -4.42 8.00
CA PHE A 57 -9.65 -4.33 6.69
C PHE A 57 -10.87 -3.39 6.66
N GLU A 58 -11.33 -2.87 7.79
CA GLU A 58 -12.42 -1.88 7.79
C GLU A 58 -11.98 -0.59 7.06
N PRO A 59 -12.88 0.15 6.40
CA PRO A 59 -12.54 1.46 5.86
C PRO A 59 -11.98 2.38 6.95
N PRO A 60 -11.05 3.30 6.63
CA PRO A 60 -10.68 4.37 7.55
C PRO A 60 -11.87 5.30 7.85
#